data_AF-A0A0U3A943-F1
#
_entry.id   AF-A0A0U3A943-F1
#
_cell.length_a   1.000
_cell.length_b   1.000
_cell.length_c   1.000
_cell.angle_alpha   90.00
_cell.angle_beta   90.00
_cell.angle_gamma   90.00
#
_symmetry.space_group_name_H-M   'P 1'
#
loop_
_entity.id
_entity.type
_entity.pdbx_description
1 polymer ?
#
loop_
_entity_poly.entity_id
_entity_poly.type
_entity_poly.pdbx_seq_one_letter_code
_entity_poly.pdbx_strand_id
1 'polypeptide(L)'
;ADLPEAPSYFPRDAEINRSGARELSELQPPKALTPHQVLELRDHILLDVRSAADFGAAHVPGSMNIGLGGQFAMWAGSLIPLSASIVIIADTNAQVDESVVRLARVGIEGVKGYLEGGVQSWRDAGLPVDSIEQVSVSQLKEQLANSDLQVVDVRRPGEYVNGHVPRALNAPLASLDKSLGP
;
A
#
# COMPACT_ATOMS: atom_id res chain seq x y z
N ALA A 1 12.53 -22.18 17.50
CA ALA A 1 12.72 -21.81 16.09
C ALA A 1 11.40 -21.19 15.66
N ASP A 2 11.36 -19.86 15.55
CA ASP A 2 10.14 -19.10 15.25
C ASP A 2 10.42 -18.34 13.95
N LEU A 3 10.43 -19.09 12.84
CA LEU A 3 10.56 -18.51 11.52
C LEU A 3 9.20 -17.92 11.14
N PRO A 4 9.15 -16.70 10.58
CA PRO A 4 7.90 -16.11 10.16
C PRO A 4 7.22 -17.01 9.12
N GLU A 5 5.88 -16.99 9.14
CA GLU A 5 5.09 -17.66 8.11
C GLU A 5 5.49 -17.11 6.73
N ALA A 6 5.73 -18.03 5.79
CA ALA A 6 6.16 -17.64 4.45
C ALA A 6 5.04 -16.79 3.81
N PRO A 7 5.38 -15.65 3.19
CA PRO A 7 4.38 -14.85 2.50
C PRO A 7 3.63 -15.68 1.45
N SER A 8 2.34 -15.39 1.27
CA SER A 8 1.46 -16.14 0.36
C SER A 8 1.96 -16.20 -1.09
N TYR A 9 2.77 -15.23 -1.51
CA TYR A 9 3.38 -15.16 -2.85
C TYR A 9 4.61 -16.07 -3.03
N PHE A 10 5.24 -16.51 -1.94
CA PHE A 10 6.53 -17.21 -1.96
C PHE A 10 6.55 -18.51 -2.79
N PRO A 11 5.53 -19.40 -2.76
CA PRO A 11 5.50 -20.59 -3.60
C PRO A 11 5.42 -20.29 -5.10
N ARG A 12 4.79 -19.18 -5.49
CA ARG A 12 4.70 -18.74 -6.89
C ARG A 12 5.96 -18.06 -7.37
N ASP A 13 6.66 -17.28 -6.54
CA ASP A 13 7.99 -16.77 -6.88
C ASP A 13 8.96 -17.92 -7.22
N ALA A 14 8.89 -19.02 -6.45
CA ALA A 14 9.68 -20.22 -6.72
C ALA A 14 9.28 -20.91 -8.04
N GLU A 15 8.02 -20.77 -8.48
CA GLU A 15 7.53 -21.29 -9.75
C GLU A 15 7.95 -20.39 -10.93
N ILE A 16 7.81 -19.07 -10.81
CA ILE A 16 8.24 -18.07 -11.80
C ILE A 16 9.75 -18.17 -12.04
N ASN A 17 10.55 -18.28 -10.96
CA ASN A 17 12.00 -18.49 -11.06
C ASN A 17 12.34 -19.82 -11.77
N ARG A 18 11.47 -20.84 -11.69
CA ARG A 18 11.66 -22.15 -12.32
C ARG A 18 11.23 -22.18 -13.79
N SER A 19 10.17 -21.46 -14.15
CA SER A 19 9.65 -21.38 -15.51
C SER A 19 10.34 -20.33 -16.39
N GLY A 20 11.16 -19.46 -15.78
CA GLY A 20 11.82 -18.33 -16.43
C GLY A 20 10.98 -17.06 -16.29
N ALA A 21 11.44 -16.12 -15.47
CA ALA A 21 10.84 -14.80 -15.36
C ALA A 21 11.09 -14.00 -16.64
N ARG A 22 10.19 -13.08 -16.96
CA ARG A 22 10.42 -12.10 -18.02
C ARG A 22 11.61 -11.22 -17.65
N GLU A 23 12.47 -10.91 -18.61
CA GLU A 23 13.59 -10.00 -18.37
C GLU A 23 13.06 -8.61 -17.97
N LEU A 24 13.67 -7.98 -16.96
CA LEU A 24 13.27 -6.64 -16.50
C LEU A 24 13.30 -5.59 -17.62
N SER A 25 14.12 -5.80 -18.64
CA SER A 25 14.24 -4.95 -19.84
C SER A 25 13.03 -5.04 -20.78
N GLU A 26 12.14 -6.02 -20.61
CA GLU A 26 10.92 -6.18 -21.40
C GLU A 26 9.69 -5.51 -20.77
N LEU A 27 9.82 -4.95 -19.56
CA LEU A 27 8.71 -4.24 -18.93
C LEU A 27 8.37 -2.99 -19.73
N GLN A 28 7.10 -2.89 -20.15
CA GLN A 28 6.63 -1.68 -20.81
C GLN A 28 6.64 -0.52 -19.81
N PRO A 29 7.20 0.65 -20.18
CA PRO A 29 7.17 1.81 -19.31
C PRO A 29 5.72 2.22 -19.04
N PRO A 30 5.37 2.56 -17.78
CA PRO A 30 4.02 2.96 -17.44
C PRO A 30 3.66 4.27 -18.14
N LYS A 31 2.40 4.39 -18.58
CA LYS A 31 1.91 5.60 -19.23
C LYS A 31 1.63 6.70 -18.20
N ALA A 32 1.99 7.94 -18.54
CA ALA A 32 1.49 9.11 -17.82
C ALA A 32 -0.03 9.23 -18.03
N LEU A 33 -0.79 9.39 -16.94
CA LEU A 33 -2.23 9.55 -16.95
C LEU A 33 -2.61 10.86 -16.25
N THR A 34 -3.47 11.64 -16.90
CA THR A 34 -4.10 12.80 -16.29
C THR A 34 -5.13 12.36 -15.24
N PRO A 35 -5.49 13.24 -14.28
CA PRO A 35 -6.54 12.93 -13.30
C PRO A 35 -7.86 12.44 -13.92
N HIS A 36 -8.29 13.05 -15.02
CA HIS A 36 -9.52 12.66 -15.74
C HIS A 36 -9.40 11.26 -16.36
N GLN A 37 -8.26 10.92 -16.96
CA GLN A 37 -8.02 9.58 -17.49
C GLN A 37 -8.03 8.53 -16.39
N VAL A 38 -7.51 8.84 -15.19
CA VAL A 38 -7.57 7.93 -14.04
C VAL A 38 -9.02 7.67 -13.62
N LEU A 39 -9.89 8.69 -13.61
CA LEU A 39 -11.31 8.54 -13.29
C LEU A 39 -12.09 7.69 -14.32
N GLU A 40 -11.65 7.68 -15.57
CA GLU A 40 -12.27 6.87 -16.64
C GLU A 40 -11.88 5.39 -16.57
N LEU A 41 -10.76 5.06 -15.93
CA LEU A 41 -10.32 3.68 -15.77
C LEU A 41 -11.25 2.91 -14.83
N ARG A 42 -11.49 1.64 -15.17
CA ARG A 42 -12.24 0.69 -14.34
C ARG A 42 -11.29 -0.39 -13.81
N ASP A 43 -11.70 -1.07 -12.75
CA ASP A 43 -11.06 -2.29 -12.24
C ASP A 43 -9.54 -2.16 -12.01
N HIS A 44 -9.12 -1.06 -11.38
CA HIS A 44 -7.73 -0.77 -11.06
C HIS A 44 -7.54 -0.42 -9.58
N ILE A 45 -6.31 -0.62 -9.09
CA ILE A 45 -5.85 -0.16 -7.78
C ILE A 45 -5.05 1.13 -7.99
N LEU A 46 -5.38 2.15 -7.21
CA LEU A 46 -4.53 3.33 -7.06
C LEU A 46 -3.52 3.05 -5.94
N LEU A 47 -2.25 2.91 -6.32
CA LEU A 47 -1.17 2.61 -5.38
C LEU A 47 -0.34 3.87 -5.14
N ASP A 48 -0.53 4.49 -3.97
CA ASP A 48 0.27 5.64 -3.53
C ASP A 48 1.55 5.14 -2.87
N VAL A 49 2.69 5.46 -3.49
CA VAL A 49 4.01 4.99 -3.07
C VAL A 49 4.79 6.03 -2.24
N ARG A 50 4.15 7.17 -1.94
CA ARG A 50 4.71 8.23 -1.09
C ARG A 50 4.75 7.80 0.37
N SER A 51 5.32 8.64 1.22
CA SER A 51 5.40 8.36 2.65
C SER A 51 4.00 8.30 3.28
N ALA A 52 3.85 7.53 4.35
CA ALA A 52 2.60 7.48 5.11
C ALA A 52 2.19 8.86 5.66
N ALA A 53 3.18 9.73 5.92
CA ALA A 53 2.91 11.10 6.36
C ALA A 53 2.28 11.95 5.26
N ASP A 54 2.82 11.89 4.04
CA ASP A 54 2.29 12.61 2.88
C ASP A 54 0.91 12.09 2.48
N PHE A 55 0.73 10.77 2.52
CA PHE A 55 -0.55 10.11 2.29
C PHE A 55 -1.60 10.55 3.33
N GLY A 56 -1.25 10.49 4.62
CA GLY A 56 -2.15 10.90 5.70
C GLY A 56 -2.54 12.38 5.60
N ALA A 57 -1.62 13.25 5.19
CA ALA A 57 -1.91 14.68 5.00
C ALA A 57 -2.92 14.91 3.86
N ALA A 58 -2.74 14.24 2.72
CA ALA A 58 -3.75 14.13 1.68
C ALA A 58 -3.41 13.09 0.62
N HIS A 59 -4.44 12.40 0.12
CA HIS A 59 -4.30 11.40 -0.92
C HIS A 59 -5.52 11.37 -1.85
N VAL A 60 -5.38 10.67 -2.98
CA VAL A 60 -6.48 10.42 -3.90
C VAL A 60 -7.49 9.47 -3.24
N PRO A 61 -8.80 9.79 -3.21
CA PRO A 61 -9.79 8.93 -2.58
C PRO A 61 -9.77 7.50 -3.12
N GLY A 62 -9.85 6.52 -2.23
CA GLY A 62 -9.80 5.09 -2.57
C GLY A 62 -8.42 4.55 -2.93
N SER A 63 -7.36 5.34 -2.82
CA SER A 63 -5.99 4.83 -3.00
C SER A 63 -5.48 4.05 -1.79
N MET A 64 -4.60 3.09 -2.05
CA MET A 64 -3.88 2.31 -1.05
C MET A 64 -2.45 2.83 -0.92
N ASN A 65 -1.98 3.10 0.31
CA ASN A 65 -0.59 3.48 0.55
C ASN A 65 0.30 2.27 0.82
N ILE A 66 1.35 2.11 0.04
CA ILE A 66 2.50 1.27 0.37
C ILE A 66 3.75 2.09 0.05
N GLY A 67 4.31 2.76 1.05
CA GLY A 67 5.46 3.66 0.87
C GLY A 67 6.76 2.93 0.51
N LEU A 68 7.54 3.48 -0.43
CA LEU A 68 8.82 2.90 -0.87
C LEU A 68 9.89 2.83 0.23
N GLY A 69 9.85 3.75 1.21
CA GLY A 69 10.82 3.80 2.31
C GLY A 69 10.75 2.63 3.29
N GLY A 70 9.74 1.76 3.19
CA GLY A 70 9.56 0.59 4.06
C GLY A 70 9.71 -0.75 3.32
N GLN A 71 9.02 -1.77 3.85
CA GLN A 71 8.99 -3.13 3.31
C GLN A 71 8.04 -3.24 2.10
N PHE A 72 8.17 -2.34 1.12
CA PHE A 72 7.24 -2.22 -0.03
C PHE A 72 6.99 -3.54 -0.75
N ALA A 73 8.05 -4.26 -1.16
CA ALA A 73 7.91 -5.49 -1.94
C ALA A 73 7.15 -6.58 -1.17
N MET A 74 7.45 -6.74 0.13
CA MET A 74 6.75 -7.70 1.00
C MET A 74 5.26 -7.36 1.11
N TRP A 75 4.93 -6.09 1.38
CA TRP A 75 3.54 -5.67 1.53
C TRP A 75 2.78 -5.72 0.21
N ALA A 76 3.40 -5.28 -0.89
CA ALA A 76 2.80 -5.38 -2.22
C ALA A 76 2.48 -6.83 -2.57
N GLY A 77 3.44 -7.76 -2.42
CA GLY A 77 3.20 -9.18 -2.68
C GLY A 77 2.16 -9.82 -1.75
N SER A 78 1.97 -9.27 -0.55
CA SER A 78 1.00 -9.79 0.43
C SER A 78 -0.41 -9.24 0.23
N LEU A 79 -0.56 -7.97 -0.17
CA LEU A 79 -1.82 -7.23 -0.18
C LEU A 79 -2.42 -7.04 -1.58
N ILE A 80 -1.59 -7.07 -2.64
CA ILE A 80 -2.02 -6.79 -4.00
C ILE A 80 -2.13 -8.10 -4.79
N PRO A 81 -3.28 -8.41 -5.40
CA PRO A 81 -3.40 -9.56 -6.29
C PRO A 81 -2.44 -9.47 -7.46
N LEU A 82 -1.78 -10.58 -7.84
CA LEU A 82 -0.83 -10.61 -8.96
C LEU A 82 -1.42 -10.16 -10.30
N SER A 83 -2.74 -10.33 -10.47
CA SER A 83 -3.48 -9.92 -11.66
C SER A 83 -4.01 -8.48 -11.62
N ALA A 84 -3.74 -7.73 -10.55
CA ALA A 84 -4.28 -6.38 -10.37
C ALA A 84 -3.76 -5.43 -11.45
N SER A 85 -4.66 -4.61 -12.00
CA SER A 85 -4.27 -3.44 -12.79
C SER A 85 -3.94 -2.29 -11.85
N ILE A 86 -2.77 -1.68 -11.98
CA ILE A 86 -2.28 -0.67 -11.03
C ILE A 86 -2.05 0.66 -11.73
N VAL A 87 -2.47 1.74 -11.08
CA VAL A 87 -2.05 3.12 -11.38
C VAL A 87 -1.24 3.64 -10.19
N ILE A 88 -0.01 4.08 -10.45
CA ILE A 88 0.92 4.52 -9.40
C ILE A 88 0.71 6.01 -9.12
N ILE A 89 0.70 6.39 -7.85
CA ILE A 89 0.74 7.78 -7.39
C ILE A 89 2.08 8.00 -6.69
N ALA A 90 2.87 8.94 -7.19
CA ALA A 90 4.22 9.23 -6.69
C ALA A 90 4.52 10.74 -6.80
N ASP A 91 5.54 11.22 -6.09
CA ASP A 91 6.01 12.61 -6.20
C ASP A 91 7.02 12.79 -7.35
N THR A 92 7.69 11.70 -7.77
CA THR A 92 8.74 11.75 -8.79
C THR A 92 8.67 10.56 -9.74
N ASN A 93 9.14 10.75 -10.98
CA ASN A 93 9.25 9.64 -11.94
C ASN A 93 10.23 8.55 -11.47
N ALA A 94 11.27 8.92 -10.70
CA ALA A 94 12.19 7.93 -10.12
C ALA A 94 11.49 6.95 -9.16
N GLN A 95 10.51 7.44 -8.38
CA GLN A 95 9.67 6.58 -7.54
C GLN A 95 8.74 5.68 -8.37
N VAL A 96 8.22 6.19 -9.50
CA VAL A 96 7.45 5.37 -10.46
C VAL A 96 8.31 4.23 -10.99
N ASP A 97 9.52 4.53 -11.46
CA ASP A 97 10.45 3.52 -12.00
C ASP A 97 10.84 2.49 -10.92
N GLU A 98 11.16 2.95 -9.71
CA GLU A 98 11.51 2.07 -8.59
C GLU A 98 10.34 1.14 -8.21
N SER A 99 9.13 1.68 -8.10
CA SER A 99 7.96 0.91 -7.74
C SER A 99 7.61 -0.14 -8.79
N VAL A 100 7.69 0.17 -10.09
CA VAL A 100 7.51 -0.81 -11.18
C VAL A 100 8.49 -1.98 -11.04
N VAL A 101 9.78 -1.68 -10.86
CA VAL A 101 10.81 -2.72 -10.71
C VAL A 101 10.56 -3.58 -9.46
N ARG A 102 10.19 -2.97 -8.34
CA ARG A 102 9.94 -3.70 -7.08
C ARG A 102 8.65 -4.52 -7.12
N LEU A 103 7.62 -4.07 -7.83
CA LEU A 103 6.38 -4.82 -8.07
C LEU A 103 6.66 -6.05 -8.95
N ALA A 104 7.41 -5.87 -10.04
CA ALA A 104 7.78 -6.98 -10.93
C ALA A 104 8.57 -8.08 -10.21
N ARG A 105 9.45 -7.70 -9.26
CA ARG A 105 10.22 -8.66 -8.43
C ARG A 105 9.36 -9.57 -7.55
N VAL A 106 8.11 -9.20 -7.29
CA VAL A 106 7.14 -10.01 -6.55
C VAL A 106 6.01 -10.51 -7.45
N GLY A 107 6.24 -10.54 -8.77
CA GLY A 107 5.33 -11.07 -9.76
C GLY A 107 4.15 -10.17 -10.13
N ILE A 108 4.14 -8.91 -9.68
CA ILE A 108 3.09 -7.94 -10.00
C ILE A 108 3.55 -7.11 -11.21
N GLU A 109 3.06 -7.48 -12.39
CA GLU A 109 3.44 -6.83 -13.66
C GLU A 109 2.34 -5.92 -14.22
N GLY A 110 1.18 -5.85 -13.56
CA GLY A 110 -0.05 -5.19 -14.05
C GLY A 110 -0.06 -3.66 -14.01
N VAL A 111 1.09 -2.98 -13.97
CA VAL A 111 1.14 -1.51 -13.94
C VAL A 111 0.70 -0.93 -15.29
N LYS A 112 -0.39 -0.15 -15.30
CA LYS A 112 -0.97 0.47 -16.52
C LYS A 112 -0.46 1.88 -16.75
N GLY A 113 -0.13 2.58 -15.68
CA GLY A 113 0.30 3.96 -15.73
C GLY A 113 0.58 4.54 -14.36
N TYR A 114 0.81 5.84 -14.34
CA TYR A 114 0.98 6.64 -13.14
C TYR A 114 0.24 7.96 -13.27
N LEU A 115 -0.18 8.53 -12.15
CA LEU A 115 -0.81 9.84 -12.11
C LEU A 115 0.22 10.93 -12.39
N GLU A 116 0.15 11.54 -13.56
CA GLU A 116 1.04 12.61 -13.98
C GLU A 116 0.88 13.82 -13.06
N GLY A 117 1.98 14.30 -12.47
CA GLY A 117 1.95 15.39 -11.49
C GLY A 117 1.43 14.99 -10.09
N GLY A 118 1.21 13.70 -9.84
CA GLY A 118 0.88 13.15 -8.52
C GLY A 118 -0.39 13.75 -7.91
N VAL A 119 -0.43 13.82 -6.57
CA VAL A 119 -1.61 14.35 -5.86
C VAL A 119 -1.81 15.86 -6.11
N GLN A 120 -0.76 16.59 -6.48
CA GLN A 120 -0.91 18.01 -6.78
C GLN A 120 -1.75 18.22 -8.05
N SER A 121 -1.49 17.47 -9.13
CA SER A 121 -2.30 17.59 -10.35
C SER A 121 -3.76 17.19 -10.13
N TRP A 122 -4.02 16.22 -9.24
CA TRP A 122 -5.37 15.84 -8.82
C TRP A 122 -6.12 17.01 -8.17
N ARG A 123 -5.45 17.73 -7.27
CA ARG A 123 -6.00 18.94 -6.63
C ARG A 123 -6.19 20.07 -7.63
N ASP A 124 -5.22 20.30 -8.50
CA ASP A 124 -5.27 21.36 -9.51
C ASP A 124 -6.41 21.12 -10.52
N ALA A 125 -6.79 19.87 -10.74
CA ALA A 125 -7.98 19.49 -11.51
C ALA A 125 -9.31 19.70 -10.75
N GLY A 126 -9.29 20.21 -9.52
CA GLY A 126 -10.48 20.47 -8.71
C GLY A 126 -11.14 19.21 -8.14
N LEU A 127 -10.43 18.08 -8.10
CA LEU A 127 -10.95 16.81 -7.60
C LEU A 127 -10.77 16.69 -6.08
N PRO A 128 -11.68 15.97 -5.38
CA PRO A 128 -11.59 15.80 -3.94
C PRO A 128 -10.38 14.96 -3.52
N VAL A 129 -9.88 15.23 -2.33
CA VAL A 129 -8.83 14.45 -1.65
C VAL A 129 -9.34 13.96 -0.30
N ASP A 130 -8.85 12.80 0.12
CA ASP A 130 -9.06 12.27 1.47
C ASP A 130 -7.83 12.52 2.34
N SER A 131 -7.98 12.40 3.65
CA SER A 131 -6.91 12.51 4.64
C SER A 131 -7.14 11.55 5.80
N ILE A 132 -6.05 11.24 6.52
CA ILE A 132 -6.08 10.42 7.74
C ILE A 132 -5.51 11.29 8.86
N GLU A 133 -6.32 11.54 9.88
CA GLU A 133 -5.87 12.28 11.06
C GLU A 133 -4.72 11.53 11.74
N GLN A 134 -3.61 12.23 11.96
CA GLN A 134 -2.50 11.71 12.74
C GLN A 134 -2.58 12.22 14.17
N VAL A 135 -2.56 11.28 15.12
CA VAL A 135 -2.59 11.59 16.55
C VAL A 135 -1.24 11.27 17.19
N SER A 136 -0.76 12.18 18.02
CA SER A 136 0.42 11.93 18.85
C SER A 136 0.10 10.93 19.98
N VAL A 137 1.14 10.34 20.57
CA VAL A 137 0.99 9.43 21.73
C VAL A 137 0.29 10.12 22.90
N SER A 138 0.58 11.40 23.14
CA SER A 138 -0.06 12.19 24.20
C SER A 138 -1.56 12.39 23.93
N GLN A 139 -1.92 12.77 22.70
CA GLN A 139 -3.33 12.93 22.30
C GLN A 139 -4.08 11.60 22.37
N LEU A 140 -3.47 10.50 21.93
CA LEU A 140 -4.06 9.17 22.02
C LEU A 140 -4.36 8.80 23.49
N LYS A 141 -3.43 9.09 24.41
CA LYS A 141 -3.63 8.85 25.85
C LYS A 141 -4.80 9.65 26.40
N GLU A 142 -4.94 10.91 26.01
CA GLU A 142 -6.07 11.76 26.41
C GLU A 142 -7.39 11.26 25.83
N GLN A 143 -7.42 10.86 24.55
CA GLN A 143 -8.61 10.33 23.89
C GLN A 143 -9.07 9.01 24.52
N LEU A 144 -8.14 8.10 24.82
CA LEU A 144 -8.43 6.83 25.50
C LEU A 144 -9.08 6.98 26.88
N ALA A 145 -8.83 8.10 27.56
CA ALA A 145 -9.41 8.40 28.86
C ALA A 145 -10.84 8.98 28.75
N ASN A 146 -11.18 9.60 27.63
CA ASN A 146 -12.37 10.45 27.48
C ASN A 146 -13.36 9.96 26.41
N SER A 147 -13.06 8.87 25.70
CA SER A 147 -13.88 8.37 24.60
C SER A 147 -13.82 6.85 24.47
N ASP A 148 -14.80 6.26 23.78
CA ASP A 148 -14.79 4.85 23.37
C ASP A 148 -14.03 4.65 22.06
N LEU A 149 -12.77 5.10 22.05
CA LEU A 149 -11.87 4.87 20.93
C LEU A 149 -11.44 3.40 20.86
N GLN A 150 -11.65 2.76 19.72
CA GLN A 150 -11.10 1.44 19.44
C GLN A 150 -9.68 1.56 18.89
N VAL A 151 -8.70 1.03 19.63
CA VAL A 151 -7.33 0.90 19.14
C VAL A 151 -7.16 -0.44 18.44
N VAL A 152 -6.58 -0.45 17.25
CA VAL A 152 -6.26 -1.69 16.52
C VAL A 152 -4.75 -1.80 16.41
N ASP A 153 -4.18 -2.87 16.97
CA ASP A 153 -2.76 -3.19 16.83
C ASP A 153 -2.58 -4.15 15.66
N VAL A 154 -1.98 -3.64 14.58
CA VAL A 154 -1.80 -4.37 13.32
C VAL A 154 -0.49 -5.18 13.25
N ARG A 155 0.25 -5.29 14.35
CA ARG A 155 1.46 -6.10 14.45
C ARG A 155 1.15 -7.59 14.58
N ARG A 156 2.18 -8.44 14.49
CA ARG A 156 2.03 -9.88 14.66
C ARG A 156 1.61 -10.23 16.10
N PRO A 157 0.89 -11.34 16.32
CA PRO A 157 0.43 -11.72 17.67
C PRO A 157 1.57 -11.85 18.70
N GLY A 158 2.74 -12.34 18.29
CA GLY A 158 3.91 -12.42 19.19
C GLY A 158 4.43 -11.05 19.66
N GLU A 159 4.37 -10.02 18.81
CA GLU A 159 4.75 -8.66 19.18
C GLU A 159 3.71 -8.03 20.12
N TYR A 160 2.43 -8.32 19.86
CA TYR A 160 1.31 -7.86 20.68
C TYR A 160 1.36 -8.43 22.10
N VAL A 161 1.55 -9.75 22.24
CA VAL A 161 1.59 -10.42 23.57
C VAL A 161 2.73 -9.89 24.46
N ASN A 162 3.84 -9.47 23.86
CA ASN A 162 4.98 -8.91 24.60
C ASN A 162 4.77 -7.47 25.09
N GLY A 163 3.65 -6.83 24.74
CA GLY A 163 3.26 -5.50 25.20
C GLY A 163 2.51 -4.73 24.11
N HIS A 164 1.37 -4.14 24.50
CA HIS A 164 0.49 -3.41 23.60
C HIS A 164 -0.27 -2.31 24.36
N VAL A 165 -0.90 -1.41 23.60
CA VAL A 165 -1.74 -0.34 24.15
C VAL A 165 -2.97 -0.97 24.86
N PRO A 166 -3.35 -0.52 26.07
CA PRO A 166 -4.55 -1.03 26.75
C PRO A 166 -5.80 -0.95 25.86
N ARG A 167 -6.66 -1.98 25.92
CA ARG A 167 -7.89 -2.13 25.11
C ARG A 167 -7.68 -2.26 23.59
N ALA A 168 -6.43 -2.37 23.13
CA ALA A 168 -6.19 -2.63 21.72
C ALA A 168 -6.76 -4.00 21.31
N LEU A 169 -7.27 -4.10 20.10
CA LEU A 169 -7.57 -5.37 19.45
C LEU A 169 -6.41 -5.71 18.52
N ASN A 170 -5.84 -6.90 18.65
CA ASN A 170 -4.83 -7.34 17.69
C ASN A 170 -5.52 -7.84 16.42
N ALA A 171 -5.26 -7.16 15.30
CA ALA A 171 -5.72 -7.54 13.97
C ALA A 171 -4.54 -7.39 13.00
N PRO A 172 -3.67 -8.41 12.87
CA PRO A 172 -2.44 -8.32 12.09
C PRO A 172 -2.71 -7.86 10.64
N LEU A 173 -1.90 -6.94 10.13
CA LEU A 173 -2.13 -6.31 8.81
C LEU A 173 -2.27 -7.35 7.68
N ALA A 174 -1.47 -8.42 7.72
CA ALA A 174 -1.48 -9.49 6.73
C ALA A 174 -2.79 -10.30 6.67
N SER A 175 -3.66 -10.17 7.67
CA SER A 175 -4.96 -10.85 7.76
C SER A 175 -6.08 -9.89 8.17
N LEU A 176 -5.88 -8.59 7.97
CA LEU A 176 -6.79 -7.55 8.45
C LEU A 176 -8.14 -7.62 7.71
N ASP A 177 -8.11 -7.94 6.42
CA ASP A 177 -9.28 -8.22 5.58
C ASP A 177 -10.21 -9.30 6.16
N LYS A 178 -9.66 -10.28 6.87
CA LYS A 178 -10.42 -11.34 7.56
C LYS A 178 -10.84 -10.97 8.97
N SER A 179 -10.23 -9.94 9.54
CA SER A 179 -10.38 -9.53 10.94
C SER A 179 -11.37 -8.38 11.10
N LEU A 180 -11.54 -7.56 10.07
CA LEU A 180 -12.61 -6.58 9.98
C LEU A 180 -13.87 -7.34 9.56
N GLY A 181 -14.95 -7.22 10.33
CA GLY A 181 -16.26 -7.78 9.97
C GLY A 181 -16.78 -7.25 8.62
N PRO A 182 -17.86 -7.81 8.09
CA PRO A 182 -18.50 -7.31 6.87
C PRO A 182 -18.91 -5.85 6.96
#